data_AF-Q2Z1A2-F1
#
_entry.id   AF-Q2Z1A2-F1
#
_cell.length_a   1.000
_cell.length_b   1.000
_cell.length_c   1.000
_cell.angle_alpha   90.00
_cell.angle_beta   90.00
_cell.angle_gamma   90.00
#
_symmetry.space_group_name_H-M   'P 1'
#
loop_
_entity.id
_entity.type
_entity.pdbx_description
1 polymer ?
#
loop_
_entity_poly.entity_id
_entity_poly.type
_entity_poly.pdbx_seq_one_letter_code
_entity_poly.pdbx_strand_id
1 'polypeptide(L)' 'MAFFEQAMTVLQTLVIALGAGLGIWGVINLLEGYGNDNPGANAHVR' A
#
# COMPACT_ATOMS: atom_id res chain seq x y z
N MET A 1 -17.82 3.60 -30.44
CA MET A 1 -16.78 4.16 -29.55
C MET A 1 -17.16 4.08 -28.06
N ALA A 2 -18.43 4.30 -27.68
CA ALA A 2 -18.88 4.29 -26.28
C ALA A 2 -18.51 3.05 -25.43
N PHE A 3 -18.57 1.85 -26.00
CA PHE A 3 -18.21 0.62 -25.27
C PHE A 3 -16.75 0.62 -24.78
N PHE A 4 -15.82 1.02 -25.65
CA PHE A 4 -14.40 1.04 -25.31
C PHE A 4 -14.06 2.13 -24.29
N GLU A 5 -14.73 3.29 -24.36
CA GLU A 5 -14.60 4.34 -23.37
C GLU A 5 -15.07 3.86 -21.98
N GLN A 6 -16.23 3.21 -21.91
CA GLN A 6 -16.73 2.65 -20.65
C GLN A 6 -15.79 1.58 -20.07
N ALA A 7 -15.27 0.69 -20.92
CA ALA A 7 -14.31 -0.33 -20.50
C ALA A 7 -13.04 0.31 -19.93
N MET A 8 -12.53 1.37 -20.56
CA MET A 8 -11.36 2.11 -20.07
C MET A 8 -11.63 2.75 -18.70
N THR A 9 -12.79 3.38 -18.51
CA THR A 9 -13.17 3.98 -17.21
C THR A 9 -13.21 2.94 -16.09
N VAL A 10 -13.77 1.76 -16.35
CA VAL A 10 -13.81 0.67 -15.36
C VAL A 10 -12.39 0.21 -15.02
N LEU A 11 -11.55 -0.03 -16.02
CA LEU A 11 -10.17 -0.44 -15.81
C LEU A 11 -9.38 0.61 -15.03
N GLN A 12 -9.53 1.88 -15.36
CA GLN A 12 -8.87 2.98 -14.64
C GLN A 12 -9.28 3.02 -13.16
N THR A 13 -10.58 2.84 -12.89
CA THR A 13 -11.09 2.79 -11.51
C THR A 13 -10.45 1.65 -10.72
N LEU A 14 -10.36 0.46 -11.31
CA LEU A 14 -9.73 -0.70 -10.69
C LEU A 14 -8.23 -0.48 -10.43
N VAL A 15 -7.49 0.04 -11.42
CA VAL A 15 -6.06 0.32 -11.30
C VAL A 15 -5.78 1.32 -10.18
N ILE A 16 -6.56 2.40 -10.10
CA ILE A 16 -6.41 3.41 -9.04
C ILE A 16 -6.74 2.80 -7.66
N ALA A 17 -7.84 2.07 -7.54
CA ALA A 17 -8.23 1.47 -6.27
C ALA A 17 -7.19 0.45 -5.75
N LEU A 18 -6.68 -0.41 -6.63
CA LEU A 18 -5.63 -1.38 -6.30
C LEU A 18 -4.30 -0.69 -5.97
N GLY A 19 -3.90 0.31 -6.77
CA GLY A 19 -2.68 1.07 -6.53
C GLY A 19 -2.72 1.83 -5.20
N ALA A 20 -3.85 2.47 -4.88
CA ALA A 20 -4.04 3.15 -3.61
C ALA A 20 -4.02 2.16 -2.43
N GLY A 21 -4.70 1.01 -2.55
CA GLY A 21 -4.72 -0.02 -1.51
C GLY A 21 -3.32 -0.59 -1.22
N LEU A 22 -2.58 -0.95 -2.26
CA LEU A 22 -1.20 -1.45 -2.12
C LEU A 22 -0.24 -0.37 -1.60
N GLY A 23 -0.42 0.88 -2.03
CA GLY A 23 0.37 2.01 -1.53
C GLY A 23 0.21 2.22 -0.04
N ILE A 24 -1.05 2.24 0.46
CA ILE A 24 -1.34 2.36 1.89
C ILE A 24 -0.77 1.16 2.65
N TRP A 25 -0.98 -0.06 2.17
CA TRP A 25 -0.43 -1.26 2.80
C TRP A 25 1.11 -1.20 2.89
N GLY A 26 1.80 -0.83 1.81
CA GLY A 26 3.25 -0.68 1.81
C GLY A 26 3.74 0.34 2.84
N VAL A 27 3.06 1.49 2.96
CA VAL A 27 3.38 2.51 3.97
C VAL A 27 3.20 1.97 5.38
N ILE A 28 2.09 1.25 5.66
CA ILE A 28 1.84 0.66 6.97
C ILE A 28 2.95 -0.33 7.33
N ASN A 29 3.31 -1.26 6.43
CA ASN A 29 4.38 -2.23 6.70
C ASN A 29 5.73 -1.55 6.98
N LEU A 30 6.03 -0.45 6.27
CA LEU A 30 7.23 0.34 6.53
C LEU A 30 7.21 0.97 7.92
N LEU A 31 6.06 1.49 8.35
CA LEU A 31 5.87 2.09 9.67
C LEU A 31 5.82 1.05 10.79
N GLU A 32 5.32 -0.15 10.55
CA GLU A 32 5.33 -1.26 11.51
C GLU A 32 6.76 -1.76 11.81
N GLY A 33 7.61 -1.84 10.79
CA GLY A 33 9.04 -2.13 10.96
C GLY A 33 9.84 -0.95 11.54
N TYR A 34 9.32 0.28 11.41
CA TYR A 34 9.97 1.49 11.87
C TYR A 34 10.03 1.53 13.40
N GLY A 35 11.22 1.33 13.96
CA GLY A 35 11.47 1.31 15.40
C GLY A 35 11.55 -0.10 16.01
N ASN A 36 10.92 -1.11 15.41
CA ASN A 36 11.08 -2.52 15.82
C ASN A 36 12.49 -3.08 15.50
N ASP A 37 13.09 -2.61 14.40
CA ASP A 37 14.46 -2.97 14.00
C ASP A 37 15.54 -2.09 14.68
N ASN A 38 15.15 -1.25 15.64
CA ASN A 38 16.08 -0.43 16.41
C ASN A 38 16.74 -1.26 17.53
N PRO A 39 18.09 -1.38 17.59
CA PRO A 39 18.78 -2.13 18.64
C PRO A 39 18.47 -1.66 20.07
N GLY A 40 18.15 -0.37 20.25
CA GLY A 40 17.76 0.19 21.54
C GLY A 40 16.33 -0.16 21.98
N ALA A 41 15.42 -0.43 21.05
CA ALA A 41 14.05 -0.87 21.36
C ALA A 41 14.03 -2.32 21.88
N ASN A 42 14.93 -3.15 21.34
CA ASN A 42 15.10 -4.56 21.74
C ASN A 42 16.06 -4.75 22.93
N ALA A 43 16.59 -3.68 23.52
CA ALA A 43 17.56 -3.74 24.61
C ALA A 43 17.00 -4.31 25.93
N HIS A 44 15.67 -4.29 26.10
CA HIS A 44 14.97 -4.80 27.28
C HIS A 44 14.39 -6.22 27.09
N VAL A 45 14.45 -6.81 25.88
CA VAL A 45 13.95 -8.16 25.58
C VAL A 45 15.06 -9.22 25.84
N ARG A 46 15.89 -8.98 26.85
CA ARG A 46 16.90 -9.93 27.35
C ARG A 46 16.58 -10.35 28.76
#